data_AF-A0A7C3WS54-F1
#
_entry.id   AF-A0A7C3WS54-F1
#
_cell.length_a   1.000
_cell.length_b   1.000
_cell.length_c   1.000
_cell.angle_alpha   90.00
_cell.angle_beta   90.00
_cell.angle_gamma   90.00
#
_symmetry.space_group_name_H-M   'P 1'
#
loop_
_entity.id
_entity.type
_entity.pdbx_description
1 polymer ?
#
loop_
_entity_poly.entity_id
_entity_poly.type
_entity_poly.pdbx_seq_one_letter_code
_entity_poly.pdbx_strand_id
1 'polypeptide(L)' 'MHLYSSRDLSKHLKLKLLVDTASTYTWVKPDKLEKLDVKPITKWKFKTIDGKIIERETGEVPIECLNEETIITFPKGF' A
#
# COMPACT_ATOMS: atom_id res chain seq x y z
N MET A 1 -3.51 11.80 1.03
CA MET A 1 -3.19 10.87 -0.08
C MET A 1 -4.49 10.27 -0.58
N HIS A 2 -4.69 10.22 -1.88
CA HIS A 2 -5.79 9.49 -2.53
C HIS A 2 -5.24 8.18 -3.06
N LEU A 3 -5.93 7.06 -2.81
CA LEU A 3 -5.66 5.77 -3.45
C LEU A 3 -6.74 5.52 -4.48
N TYR A 4 -6.35 5.01 -5.65
CA TYR A 4 -7.27 4.73 -6.74
C TYR A 4 -7.40 3.24 -6.98
N SER A 5 -8.59 2.81 -7.42
CA SER A 5 -8.74 1.45 -7.95
C SER A 5 -8.06 1.36 -9.31
N SER A 6 -7.21 0.36 -9.51
CA SER A 6 -6.55 0.12 -10.80
C SER A 6 -7.54 -0.25 -11.93
N ARG A 7 -8.78 -0.58 -11.59
CA ARG A 7 -9.83 -0.97 -12.55
C ARG A 7 -10.81 0.16 -12.85
N ASP A 8 -10.88 1.17 -11.99
CA ASP A 8 -11.85 2.25 -12.06
C ASP A 8 -11.30 3.49 -11.31
N LEU A 9 -10.68 4.41 -12.05
CA LEU A 9 -10.07 5.61 -11.47
C LEU A 9 -11.10 6.58 -10.87
N SER A 10 -12.40 6.41 -11.13
CA SER A 10 -13.43 7.19 -10.43
C SER A 10 -13.57 6.77 -8.96
N LYS A 11 -13.21 5.50 -8.66
CA LYS A 11 -13.22 4.96 -7.30
C LYS A 11 -11.89 5.25 -6.62
N HIS A 12 -11.97 6.08 -5.58
CA HIS A 12 -10.81 6.43 -4.78
C HIS A 12 -11.15 6.53 -3.29
N LEU A 13 -10.12 6.38 -2.45
CA LEU A 13 -10.20 6.63 -1.02
C LEU A 13 -9.21 7.70 -0.61
N LYS A 14 -9.72 8.75 0.03
CA LYS A 14 -8.88 9.75 0.69
C LYS A 14 -8.43 9.23 2.05
N LEU A 15 -7.13 9.09 2.22
CA LEU A 15 -6.50 8.64 3.46
C LEU A 15 -5.62 9.74 4.07
N LYS A 16 -5.67 9.82 5.40
CA LYS A 16 -4.69 10.52 6.23
C LYS A 16 -3.80 9.46 6.87
N LEU A 17 -2.54 9.44 6.48
CA LEU A 17 -1.54 8.50 6.98
C LEU A 17 -0.47 9.27 7.77
N LEU A 18 0.19 8.57 8.69
CA LEU A 18 1.40 9.09 9.32
C LEU A 18 2.58 8.88 8.37
N VAL A 19 3.46 9.87 8.30
CA VAL A 19 4.70 9.78 7.53
C VAL A 19 5.75 9.10 8.39
N ASP A 20 6.33 8.02 7.89
CA ASP A 20 7.49 7.35 8.46
C ASP A 20 8.63 7.37 7.43
N THR A 21 9.65 8.18 7.67
CA THR A 21 10.79 8.36 6.76
C THR A 21 11.76 7.17 6.77
N ALA A 22 11.64 6.26 7.72
CA ALA A 22 12.44 5.04 7.78
C ALA A 22 11.76 3.85 7.06
N SER A 23 10.53 4.02 6.58
CA SER A 23 9.79 2.98 5.88
C SER A 23 10.05 3.01 4.36
N THR A 24 10.45 1.88 3.80
CA THR A 24 10.59 1.69 2.34
C THR A 24 9.23 1.50 1.63
N TYR A 25 8.23 1.00 2.36
CA TYR A 25 6.92 0.65 1.81
C TYR A 25 5.81 1.46 2.46
N THR A 26 4.69 1.62 1.75
CA THR A 26 3.53 2.32 2.29
C THR A 26 2.55 1.33 2.91
N TRP A 27 2.29 1.48 4.21
CA TRP A 27 1.41 0.60 4.95
C TRP A 27 -0.03 1.13 4.95
N VAL A 28 -0.93 0.34 4.39
CA VAL A 28 -2.36 0.66 4.31
C VAL A 28 -3.15 -0.52 4.90
N LYS A 29 -4.18 -0.22 5.71
CA LYS A 29 -5.01 -1.27 6.30
C LYS A 29 -5.71 -2.10 5.20
N PRO A 30 -5.76 -3.43 5.32
CA PRO A 30 -6.36 -4.30 4.30
C PRO A 30 -7.80 -3.92 3.92
N ASP A 31 -8.62 -3.52 4.89
CA ASP A 31 -10.02 -3.12 4.66
C ASP A 31 -10.16 -1.92 3.70
N LYS A 32 -9.15 -1.05 3.64
CA LYS A 32 -9.15 0.10 2.72
C LYS A 32 -8.80 -0.33 1.30
N LEU A 33 -7.85 -1.25 1.15
CA LEU A 33 -7.45 -1.78 -0.15
C LEU A 33 -8.56 -2.62 -0.77
N GLU A 34 -9.21 -3.46 0.04
CA GLU A 34 -10.35 -4.30 -0.38
C GLU A 34 -11.54 -3.46 -0.88
N LYS A 35 -11.82 -2.31 -0.23
CA LYS A 35 -12.86 -1.37 -0.71
C LYS A 35 -12.61 -0.80 -2.10
N LEU A 36 -11.35 -0.79 -2.55
CA LEU A 36 -10.95 -0.35 -3.88
C LEU A 36 -10.72 -1.52 -4.86
N ASP A 37 -11.04 -2.75 -4.46
CA ASP A 37 -10.72 -3.98 -5.21
C ASP A 37 -9.22 -4.10 -5.54
N VAL A 38 -8.37 -3.50 -4.70
CA VAL A 38 -6.91 -3.58 -4.80
C VAL A 38 -6.46 -4.88 -4.14
N LYS A 39 -5.84 -5.76 -4.93
CA LYS A 39 -5.39 -7.09 -4.50
C LYS A 39 -3.87 -7.18 -4.51
N PRO A 40 -3.27 -7.94 -3.59
CA PRO A 40 -1.86 -8.30 -3.70
C PRO A 40 -1.59 -9.06 -5.01
N ILE A 41 -0.39 -8.88 -5.56
CA ILE A 41 0.04 -9.50 -6.82
C ILE A 41 1.15 -10.54 -6.61
N THR A 42 1.84 -10.49 -5.47
CA THR A 42 2.94 -11.41 -5.16
C THR A 42 3.13 -11.57 -3.65
N LYS A 43 4.04 -12.46 -3.24
CA LYS A 43 4.53 -12.55 -1.86
C LYS A 43 5.98 -12.12 -1.81
N TRP A 44 6.33 -11.35 -0.78
CA TRP A 44 7.68 -10.84 -0.59
C TRP A 44 8.21 -11.16 0.81
N LYS A 45 9.52 -11.40 0.89
CA LYS A 45 10.22 -11.68 2.15
C LYS A 45 10.78 -10.39 2.72
N PHE A 46 10.45 -10.11 3.98
CA PHE A 46 10.89 -8.93 4.72
C PHE A 46 11.78 -9.36 5.87
N LYS A 47 12.94 -8.71 6.03
CA LYS A 47 13.79 -8.86 7.20
C LYS A 47 13.36 -7.85 8.25
N THR A 48 12.96 -8.32 9.42
CA THR A 48 12.56 -7.47 10.55
C THR A 48 13.78 -6.96 11.31
N ILE A 49 13.57 -5.98 12.18
CA ILE A 49 14.62 -5.39 13.03
C ILE A 49 15.29 -6.41 13.96
N ASP A 50 14.57 -7.44 14.41
CA ASP A 50 15.11 -8.57 15.19
C ASP A 50 15.73 -9.67 14.31
N GLY A 51 15.89 -9.42 13.00
CA GLY A 51 16.58 -10.30 12.07
C GLY A 51 15.75 -11.46 11.52
N LYS A 52 14.48 -11.61 11.91
CA LYS A 52 13.58 -12.64 11.37
C LYS A 52 13.21 -12.34 9.92
N ILE A 53 12.98 -13.39 9.15
CA ILE A 53 12.41 -13.28 7.81
C ILE A 53 10.94 -13.63 7.90
N ILE A 54 10.07 -12.70 7.51
CA ILE A 54 8.63 -12.90 7.39
C ILE A 54 8.21 -12.79 5.93
N GLU A 55 7.21 -13.54 5.51
CA GLU A 55 6.61 -13.44 4.18
C GLU A 55 5.27 -12.73 4.25
N ARG A 56 5.03 -11.77 3.36
CA ARG A 56 3.75 -11.05 3.26
C ARG A 56 3.30 -10.96 1.81
N GLU A 57 1.99 -11.02 1.60
CA GLU A 57 1.42 -10.63 0.31
C GLU A 57 1.70 -9.14 0.08
N THR A 58 2.00 -8.74 -1.15
CA THR A 58 2.30 -7.34 -1.50
C THR A 58 1.75 -7.02 -2.88
N GLY A 59 1.51 -5.74 -3.14
CA GLY A 59 1.09 -5.27 -4.44
C GLY A 59 1.35 -3.79 -4.64
N GLU A 60 0.82 -3.27 -5.74
CA GLU A 60 0.99 -1.88 -6.16
C GLU A 60 -0.37 -1.20 -6.25
N VAL A 61 -0.41 0.09 -5.91
CA VAL A 61 -1.63 0.91 -6.03
C VAL A 61 -1.29 2.31 -6.53
N PRO A 62 -2.01 2.83 -7.54
CA PRO A 62 -1.88 4.22 -7.96
C PRO A 62 -2.37 5.15 -6.85
N ILE A 63 -1.62 6.21 -6.62
CA ILE A 63 -1.95 7.24 -5.63
C ILE A 63 -1.77 8.62 -6.20
N GLU A 64 -2.42 9.56 -5.53
CA GLU A 64 -2.11 10.98 -5.62
C GLU A 64 -1.76 11.48 -4.22
N CYS A 65 -0.60 12.11 -4.08
CA CYS A 65 -0.13 12.68 -2.83
C CYS A 65 0.50 14.04 -3.10
N LEU A 66 0.06 15.08 -2.39
CA LEU A 66 0.58 16.44 -2.56
C LEU A 66 0.51 16.95 -4.02
N ASN A 67 -0.55 16.58 -4.74
CA ASN A 67 -0.78 16.86 -6.16
C ASN A 67 0.18 16.16 -7.13
N GLU A 68 0.93 15.16 -6.64
CA GLU A 68 1.78 14.30 -7.47
C GLU A 68 1.15 12.91 -7.60
N GLU A 69 1.07 12.41 -8.83
CA GLU A 69 0.60 11.05 -9.13
C GLU A 69 1.77 10.07 -9.17
N THR A 70 1.63 8.94 -8.48
CA THR A 70 2.65 7.89 -8.49
C THR A 70 2.06 6.53 -8.16
N ILE A 71 2.89 5.49 -8.18
CA ILE A 71 2.53 4.13 -7.78
C ILE A 71 3.34 3.79 -6.52
N ILE A 72 2.66 3.32 -5.49
CA ILE A 72 3.31 2.82 -4.28
C ILE A 72 3.20 1.32 -4.18
N THR A 73 4.19 0.70 -3.55
CA THR A 73 4.13 -0.69 -3.13
C THR A 73 3.59 -0.79 -1.70
N PHE A 74 2.58 -1.63 -1.49
CA PHE A 74 2.01 -1.93 -0.19
C PHE A 74 2.20 -3.41 0.17
N PRO A 75 2.72 -3.72 1.36
CA PRO A 75 2.56 -5.03 1.97
C PRO A 75 1.18 -5.15 2.60
N LYS A 76 0.54 -6.29 2.42
CA LYS A 76 -0.69 -6.64 3.14
C LYS A 76 -0.32 -7.13 4.53
N GLY A 77 -0.95 -6.50 5.52
CA GLY A 77 -1.00 -6.98 6.89
C GLY A 77 -0.58 -5.93 7.91
N PHE A 78 -1.45 -5.75 8.90
CA PHE A 78 -1.18 -5.41 10.28
C PHE A 78 -2.26 -6.11 11.09
#